data_AF-A0A497FEH5-F1
#
_entry.id   AF-A0A497FEH5-F1
#
_cell.length_a   1.000
_cell.length_b   1.000
_cell.length_c   1.000
_cell.angle_alpha   90.00
_cell.angle_beta   90.00
_cell.angle_gamma   90.00
#
_symmetry.space_group_name_H-M   'P 1'
#
loop_
_entity.id
_entity.type
_entity.pdbx_description
1 polymer ?
#
loop_
_entity_poly.entity_id
_entity_poly.type
_entity_poly.pdbx_seq_one_letter_code
_entity_poly.pdbx_strand_id
1 'polypeptide(L)'
;MLQTLISSESMEAEVESIWSVARFLEKTLHYRLVKVPRDGFIEFTCTHCGECCREGPIITVFDVARIARGLHTTFTDVIDRYCSVECVEARNWVCPIVRLRKGAKYCIFHDDSAMRCRIHDFKPLTCKLYPIKVLDPASDWIWIDCSCEGVGSGERVQIPNNLIDQYIAEVTAHYLALAMMYILGYRGKECVLKAAELIGVYRPGLDSLKSTVLKSLVFSSQH
;
A
#
# COMPACT_ATOMS: atom_id res chain seq x y z
N MET A 1 3.70 13.49 31.19
CA MET A 1 2.56 12.60 31.53
C MET A 1 1.90 12.10 30.24
N LEU A 2 2.68 11.40 29.40
CA LEU A 2 2.24 10.77 28.13
C LEU A 2 3.26 9.69 27.69
N GLN A 3 3.95 9.07 28.65
CA GLN A 3 5.03 8.11 28.41
C GLN A 3 4.80 6.75 29.08
N THR A 4 3.62 6.53 29.64
CA THR A 4 3.26 5.27 30.30
C THR A 4 1.82 5.01 29.99
N LEU A 5 1.56 4.20 28.96
CA LEU A 5 0.37 3.37 28.74
C LEU A 5 0.44 2.84 27.29
N ILE A 6 1.21 1.78 27.11
CA ILE A 6 1.16 0.73 26.06
C ILE A 6 2.46 -0.07 26.33
N SER A 7 2.35 -1.23 26.99
CA SER A 7 3.50 -2.13 27.13
C SER A 7 3.93 -2.61 25.74
N SER A 8 5.20 -2.96 25.55
CA SER A 8 5.69 -3.53 24.27
C SER A 8 4.83 -4.71 23.81
N GLU A 9 4.35 -5.54 24.73
CA GLU A 9 3.43 -6.65 24.48
C GLU A 9 2.06 -6.21 23.92
N SER A 10 1.51 -5.08 24.39
CA SER A 10 0.24 -4.56 23.85
C SER A 10 0.40 -3.99 22.44
N MET A 11 1.54 -3.37 22.15
CA MET A 11 1.87 -2.90 20.80
C MET A 11 2.12 -4.06 19.83
N GLU A 12 2.80 -5.12 20.27
CA GLU A 12 3.01 -6.34 19.49
C GLU A 12 1.69 -7.06 19.17
N ALA A 13 0.77 -7.14 20.13
CA ALA A 13 -0.57 -7.71 19.90
C ALA A 13 -1.42 -6.90 18.92
N GLU A 14 -1.30 -5.56 18.94
CA GLU A 14 -1.95 -4.68 17.96
C GLU A 14 -1.35 -4.82 16.56
N VAL A 15 -0.02 -4.93 16.45
CA VAL A 15 0.67 -5.19 15.18
C VAL A 15 0.27 -6.54 14.59
N GLU A 16 0.21 -7.61 15.40
CA GLU A 16 -0.31 -8.92 14.96
C GLU A 16 -1.77 -8.85 14.49
N SER A 17 -2.59 -8.07 15.20
CA SER A 17 -3.98 -7.81 14.80
C SER A 17 -4.07 -7.11 13.45
N ILE A 18 -3.20 -6.13 13.16
CA ILE A 18 -3.13 -5.45 11.87
C ILE A 18 -2.74 -6.41 10.74
N TRP A 19 -1.71 -7.22 10.95
CA TRP A 19 -1.31 -8.21 9.95
C TRP A 19 -2.35 -9.33 9.80
N SER A 20 -3.24 -9.52 10.76
CA SER A 20 -4.43 -10.36 10.58
C SER A 20 -5.43 -9.77 9.58
N VAL A 21 -5.57 -8.44 9.52
CA VAL A 21 -6.40 -7.74 8.53
C VAL A 21 -5.76 -7.82 7.15
N ALA A 22 -4.46 -7.54 7.04
CA ALA A 22 -3.72 -7.69 5.79
C ALA A 22 -3.85 -9.12 5.24
N ARG A 23 -3.65 -10.14 6.09
CA ARG A 23 -3.88 -11.55 5.75
C ARG A 23 -5.31 -11.84 5.34
N PHE A 24 -6.31 -11.26 6.02
CA PHE A 24 -7.72 -11.43 5.67
C PHE A 24 -8.02 -10.88 4.27
N LEU A 25 -7.54 -9.68 3.96
CA LEU A 25 -7.71 -9.04 2.65
C LEU A 25 -7.03 -9.83 1.53
N GLU A 26 -5.91 -10.50 1.82
CA GLU A 26 -5.24 -11.37 0.85
C GLU A 26 -5.89 -12.75 0.67
N LYS A 27 -6.53 -13.31 1.72
CA LYS A 27 -7.23 -14.61 1.65
C LYS A 27 -8.46 -14.62 0.75
N THR A 28 -9.05 -13.46 0.49
CA THR A 28 -10.19 -13.32 -0.44
C THR A 28 -9.77 -13.43 -1.91
N LEU A 29 -8.46 -13.44 -2.20
CA LEU A 29 -7.91 -13.53 -3.54
C LEU A 29 -7.40 -14.96 -3.78
N HIS A 30 -7.79 -15.58 -4.90
CA HIS A 30 -7.43 -16.96 -5.26
C HIS A 30 -5.96 -17.10 -5.71
N TYR A 31 -5.02 -16.66 -4.88
CA TYR A 31 -3.61 -16.81 -5.15
C TYR A 31 -3.16 -18.26 -5.00
N ARG A 32 -2.26 -18.68 -5.88
CA ARG A 32 -1.49 -19.91 -5.68
C ARG A 32 -0.14 -19.50 -5.11
N LEU A 33 0.02 -19.67 -3.81
CA LEU A 33 1.20 -19.17 -3.10
C LEU A 33 2.24 -20.27 -2.90
N VAL A 34 3.48 -19.97 -3.29
CA VAL A 34 4.65 -20.81 -2.99
C VAL A 34 5.55 -20.06 -2.03
N LYS A 35 6.01 -20.77 -1.00
CA LYS A 35 6.87 -20.22 0.05
C LYS A 35 8.33 -20.26 -0.41
N VAL A 36 9.05 -19.15 -0.31
CA VAL A 36 10.50 -19.07 -0.59
C VAL A 36 11.24 -18.32 0.53
N PRO A 37 12.53 -18.64 0.78
CA PRO A 37 13.32 -17.91 1.77
C PRO A 37 13.43 -16.44 1.40
N ARG A 38 13.35 -15.54 2.39
CA ARG A 38 13.41 -14.09 2.21
C ARG A 38 14.77 -13.60 1.69
N ASP A 39 15.84 -14.32 2.01
CA ASP A 39 17.19 -14.12 1.47
C ASP A 39 17.43 -14.82 0.12
N GLY A 40 16.40 -15.47 -0.42
CA GLY A 40 16.46 -16.23 -1.66
C GLY A 40 16.39 -15.38 -2.95
N PHE A 41 16.05 -16.08 -4.02
CA PHE A 41 16.01 -15.54 -5.38
C PHE A 41 14.66 -15.79 -6.03
N ILE A 42 14.32 -14.94 -7.00
CA ILE A 42 13.14 -15.09 -7.85
C ILE A 42 13.53 -14.85 -9.31
N GLU A 43 12.97 -15.66 -10.21
CA GLU A 43 12.96 -15.40 -11.64
C GLU A 43 11.60 -14.80 -11.98
N PHE A 44 11.59 -13.52 -12.35
CA PHE A 44 10.36 -12.83 -12.71
C PHE A 44 10.57 -11.76 -13.76
N THR A 45 9.65 -11.67 -14.73
CA THR A 45 9.46 -10.50 -15.58
C THR A 45 7.97 -10.26 -15.79
N CYS A 46 7.55 -8.99 -15.66
CA CYS A 46 6.17 -8.63 -15.96
C CYS A 46 5.93 -8.75 -17.46
N THR A 47 5.08 -9.69 -17.87
CA THR A 47 4.71 -9.93 -19.27
C THR A 47 3.64 -8.96 -19.79
N HIS A 48 3.23 -7.98 -18.98
CA HIS A 48 2.16 -7.04 -19.32
C HIS A 48 0.78 -7.69 -19.54
N CYS A 49 0.54 -8.88 -18.97
CA CYS A 49 -0.71 -9.62 -19.14
C CYS A 49 -1.97 -8.92 -18.58
N GLY A 50 -1.80 -7.98 -17.65
CA GLY A 50 -2.89 -7.23 -17.01
C GLY A 50 -3.65 -8.02 -15.93
N GLU A 51 -3.29 -9.27 -15.64
CA GLU A 51 -3.96 -10.11 -14.63
C GLU A 51 -4.02 -9.44 -13.25
N CYS A 52 -2.87 -9.04 -12.73
CA CYS A 52 -2.77 -8.36 -11.44
C CYS A 52 -3.37 -6.95 -11.45
N CYS A 53 -3.69 -6.41 -12.63
CA CYS A 53 -4.34 -5.12 -12.78
C CYS A 53 -5.87 -5.22 -12.75
N ARG A 54 -6.50 -6.39 -12.83
CA ARG A 54 -7.96 -6.53 -13.02
C ARG A 54 -8.82 -5.79 -12.00
N GLU A 55 -8.56 -5.94 -10.70
CA GLU A 55 -9.44 -5.41 -9.64
C GLU A 55 -8.98 -4.09 -9.02
N GLY A 56 -7.75 -3.65 -9.34
CA GLY A 56 -7.11 -2.52 -8.66
C GLY A 56 -6.58 -2.89 -7.26
N PRO A 57 -5.32 -2.54 -6.95
CA PRO A 57 -4.71 -2.88 -5.66
C PRO A 57 -5.31 -2.08 -4.50
N ILE A 58 -5.26 -2.67 -3.30
CA ILE A 58 -5.36 -1.92 -2.04
C ILE A 58 -4.03 -1.21 -1.83
N ILE A 59 -4.07 0.06 -1.47
CA ILE A 59 -2.90 0.92 -1.34
C ILE A 59 -2.88 1.64 0.01
N THR A 60 -1.70 2.07 0.42
CA THR A 60 -1.53 2.88 1.64
C THR A 60 -1.67 4.37 1.34
N VAL A 61 -1.78 5.18 2.39
CA VAL A 61 -1.70 6.66 2.26
C VAL A 61 -0.33 7.13 1.75
N PHE A 62 0.75 6.35 1.95
CA PHE A 62 2.05 6.65 1.35
C PHE A 62 2.04 6.48 -0.17
N ASP A 63 1.33 5.47 -0.67
CA ASP A 63 1.12 5.28 -2.12
C ASP A 63 0.30 6.44 -2.70
N VAL A 64 -0.74 6.90 -1.99
CA VAL A 64 -1.53 8.08 -2.40
C VAL A 64 -0.62 9.30 -2.57
N ALA A 65 0.27 9.55 -1.59
CA ALA A 65 1.22 10.66 -1.68
C ALA A 65 2.22 10.50 -2.84
N ARG A 66 2.70 9.28 -3.12
CA ARG A 66 3.56 9.00 -4.28
C ARG A 66 2.84 9.26 -5.60
N ILE A 67 1.59 8.82 -5.73
CA ILE A 67 0.76 9.03 -6.92
C ILE A 67 0.48 10.53 -7.10
N ALA A 68 0.14 11.24 -6.03
CA ALA A 68 -0.12 12.68 -6.07
C ALA A 68 1.10 13.44 -6.60
N ARG A 69 2.30 13.11 -6.10
CA ARG A 69 3.57 13.67 -6.56
C ARG A 69 3.82 13.37 -8.05
N GLY A 70 3.66 12.12 -8.46
CA GLY A 70 3.92 11.69 -9.83
C GLY A 70 2.93 12.26 -10.86
N LEU A 71 1.69 12.50 -10.45
CA LEU A 71 0.66 13.13 -11.31
C LEU A 71 0.62 14.65 -11.20
N HIS A 72 1.45 15.26 -10.34
CA HIS A 72 1.43 16.70 -10.05
C HIS A 72 0.03 17.20 -9.62
N THR A 73 -0.65 16.43 -8.79
CA THR A 73 -2.00 16.71 -8.28
C THR A 73 -2.00 16.66 -6.75
N THR A 74 -3.12 17.00 -6.12
CA THR A 74 -3.25 17.00 -4.65
C THR A 74 -3.48 15.58 -4.10
N PHE A 75 -3.17 15.37 -2.82
CA PHE A 75 -3.44 14.11 -2.13
C PHE A 75 -4.94 13.78 -2.13
N THR A 76 -5.76 14.79 -1.85
CA THR A 76 -7.23 14.67 -1.87
C THR A 76 -7.78 14.37 -3.27
N ASP A 77 -7.25 14.99 -4.32
CA ASP A 77 -7.62 14.69 -5.71
C ASP A 77 -7.32 13.24 -6.08
N VAL A 78 -6.22 12.66 -5.57
CA VAL A 78 -5.92 11.25 -5.82
C VAL A 78 -6.97 10.35 -5.21
N ILE A 79 -7.32 10.59 -3.94
CA ILE A 79 -8.36 9.80 -3.26
C ILE A 79 -9.68 9.93 -3.99
N ASP A 80 -10.10 11.14 -4.34
CA ASP A 80 -11.42 11.39 -4.92
C ASP A 80 -11.56 10.85 -6.34
N ARG A 81 -10.54 11.03 -7.18
CA ARG A 81 -10.61 10.69 -8.60
C ARG A 81 -10.19 9.26 -8.89
N TYR A 82 -9.22 8.73 -8.16
CA TYR A 82 -8.58 7.46 -8.49
C TYR A 82 -8.81 6.36 -7.47
N CYS A 83 -9.32 6.66 -6.27
CA CYS A 83 -9.53 5.66 -5.23
C CYS A 83 -11.01 5.47 -4.85
N SER A 84 -11.34 4.28 -4.38
CA SER A 84 -12.48 3.99 -3.52
C SER A 84 -11.99 3.86 -2.07
N VAL A 85 -12.80 4.34 -1.13
CA VAL A 85 -12.60 4.05 0.30
C VAL A 85 -13.70 3.08 0.72
N GLU A 86 -13.30 1.84 0.99
CA GLU A 86 -14.19 0.73 1.31
C GLU A 86 -14.03 0.41 2.81
N CYS A 87 -15.13 0.17 3.51
CA CYS A 87 -15.10 -0.23 4.90
C CYS A 87 -15.15 -1.76 5.00
N VAL A 88 -14.11 -2.38 5.55
CA VAL A 88 -14.02 -3.82 5.73
C VAL A 88 -14.05 -4.16 7.22
N GLU A 89 -14.87 -5.14 7.59
CA GLU A 89 -14.90 -5.65 8.95
C GLU A 89 -13.59 -6.38 9.28
N ALA A 90 -12.93 -5.94 10.34
CA ALA A 90 -11.61 -6.36 10.74
C ALA A 90 -11.60 -6.71 12.23
N ARG A 91 -11.99 -7.95 12.57
CA ARG A 91 -12.15 -8.42 13.97
C ARG A 91 -13.01 -7.47 14.82
N ASN A 92 -12.37 -6.53 15.50
CA ASN A 92 -12.96 -5.63 16.50
C ASN A 92 -13.16 -4.19 16.00
N TRP A 93 -12.87 -3.89 14.73
CA TRP A 93 -13.08 -2.57 14.16
C TRP A 93 -13.46 -2.62 12.68
N VAL A 94 -13.96 -1.50 12.16
CA VAL A 94 -14.27 -1.32 10.74
C VAL A 94 -13.12 -0.54 10.10
N CYS A 95 -12.33 -1.22 9.28
CA CYS A 95 -11.13 -0.69 8.66
C CYS A 95 -11.47 -0.02 7.32
N PRO A 96 -11.23 1.30 7.16
CA PRO A 96 -11.40 1.97 5.86
C PRO A 96 -10.15 1.71 4.99
N ILE A 97 -10.27 0.79 4.03
CA ILE A 97 -9.21 0.48 3.07
C ILE A 97 -9.28 1.45 1.89
N VAL A 98 -8.12 1.86 1.38
CA VAL A 98 -8.01 2.65 0.15
C VAL A 98 -7.69 1.73 -1.00
N ARG A 99 -8.54 1.67 -2.01
CA ARG A 99 -8.33 0.84 -3.21
C ARG A 99 -8.27 1.73 -4.44
N LEU A 100 -7.33 1.45 -5.35
CA LEU A 100 -7.37 2.07 -6.67
C LEU A 100 -8.60 1.57 -7.43
N ARG A 101 -9.41 2.50 -7.95
CA ARG A 101 -10.63 2.16 -8.68
C ARG A 101 -10.34 1.24 -9.85
N LYS A 102 -11.27 0.34 -10.11
CA LYS A 102 -11.36 -0.37 -11.37
C LYS A 102 -12.03 0.51 -12.42
N GLY A 103 -11.44 0.58 -13.62
CA GLY A 103 -12.08 1.10 -14.82
C GLY A 103 -13.06 0.07 -15.40
N ALA A 104 -13.16 -0.02 -16.73
CA ALA A 104 -14.06 -1.00 -17.36
C ALA A 104 -13.58 -2.46 -17.15
N LYS A 105 -12.28 -2.70 -17.31
CA LYS A 105 -11.69 -4.05 -17.25
C LYS A 105 -10.53 -4.18 -16.26
N TYR A 106 -9.72 -3.14 -16.15
CA TYR A 106 -8.51 -3.11 -15.32
C TYR A 106 -8.54 -1.91 -14.37
N CYS A 107 -7.55 -1.85 -13.49
CA CYS A 107 -7.22 -0.71 -12.64
C CYS A 107 -7.24 0.58 -13.45
N ILE A 108 -7.70 1.67 -12.83
CA ILE A 108 -7.86 2.98 -13.47
C ILE A 108 -6.61 3.48 -14.17
N PHE A 109 -5.40 3.07 -13.74
CA PHE A 109 -4.14 3.46 -14.36
C PHE A 109 -3.61 2.49 -15.44
N HIS A 110 -4.33 1.41 -15.76
CA HIS A 110 -3.96 0.54 -16.87
C HIS A 110 -4.29 1.23 -18.21
N ASP A 111 -3.34 1.18 -19.15
CA ASP A 111 -3.52 1.60 -20.53
C ASP A 111 -3.84 0.38 -21.38
N ASP A 112 -5.11 0.23 -21.78
CA ASP A 112 -5.58 -0.90 -22.59
C ASP A 112 -4.92 -0.95 -23.99
N SER A 113 -4.49 0.19 -24.53
CA SER A 113 -3.87 0.26 -25.87
C SER A 113 -2.41 -0.16 -25.83
N ALA A 114 -1.68 0.30 -24.81
CA ALA A 114 -0.26 -0.01 -24.65
C ALA A 114 0.00 -1.22 -23.74
N MET A 115 -1.06 -1.84 -23.18
CA MET A 115 -1.02 -2.95 -22.22
C MET A 115 -0.08 -2.70 -21.02
N ARG A 116 0.05 -1.43 -20.59
CA ARG A 116 1.00 -1.04 -19.53
C ARG A 116 0.39 -0.10 -18.52
N CYS A 117 0.99 -0.05 -17.33
CA CYS A 117 0.59 0.91 -16.32
C CYS A 117 1.04 2.33 -16.72
N ARG A 118 0.12 3.31 -16.70
CA ARG A 118 0.43 4.72 -16.97
C ARG A 118 1.29 5.38 -15.89
N ILE A 119 1.25 4.85 -14.67
CA ILE A 119 2.02 5.35 -13.51
C ILE A 119 3.17 4.40 -13.14
N HIS A 120 3.73 3.67 -14.11
CA HIS A 120 4.69 2.59 -13.84
C HIS A 120 5.85 3.00 -12.91
N ASP A 121 6.43 4.19 -13.13
CA ASP A 121 7.61 4.68 -12.40
C ASP A 121 7.33 4.95 -10.91
N PHE A 122 6.09 5.36 -10.59
CA PHE A 122 5.63 5.71 -9.25
C PHE A 122 4.43 4.88 -8.80
N LYS A 123 4.29 3.66 -9.32
CA LYS A 123 3.22 2.72 -8.95
C LYS A 123 3.29 2.35 -7.46
N PRO A 124 2.17 1.93 -6.86
CA PRO A 124 2.12 1.52 -5.46
C PRO A 124 3.14 0.43 -5.10
N LEU A 125 3.59 0.37 -3.85
CA LEU A 125 4.56 -0.65 -3.42
C LEU A 125 4.04 -2.08 -3.62
N THR A 126 2.76 -2.33 -3.36
CA THR A 126 2.15 -3.64 -3.65
C THR A 126 2.25 -4.03 -5.12
N CYS A 127 2.16 -3.06 -6.05
CA CYS A 127 2.37 -3.29 -7.48
C CYS A 127 3.84 -3.38 -7.88
N LYS A 128 4.76 -2.78 -7.12
CA LYS A 128 6.21 -2.93 -7.32
C LYS A 128 6.69 -4.30 -6.85
N LEU A 129 6.13 -4.82 -5.77
CA LEU A 129 6.49 -6.11 -5.19
C LEU A 129 5.88 -7.31 -5.92
N TYR A 130 4.73 -7.16 -6.58
CA TYR A 130 4.11 -8.27 -7.30
C TYR A 130 5.10 -8.95 -8.26
N PRO A 131 5.29 -10.30 -8.18
CA PRO A 131 4.39 -11.31 -7.61
C PRO A 131 4.65 -11.69 -6.14
N ILE A 132 5.54 -10.97 -5.44
CA ILE A 132 5.83 -11.18 -4.01
C ILE A 132 4.64 -10.72 -3.15
N LYS A 133 4.27 -11.55 -2.18
CA LYS A 133 3.24 -11.35 -1.17
C LYS A 133 3.85 -11.46 0.22
N VAL A 134 3.62 -10.43 1.04
CA VAL A 134 4.11 -10.34 2.42
C VAL A 134 2.93 -10.59 3.33
N LEU A 135 2.81 -11.83 3.83
CA LEU A 135 1.73 -12.26 4.72
C LEU A 135 2.09 -12.18 6.20
N ASP A 136 3.38 -12.29 6.49
CA ASP A 136 3.92 -12.31 7.84
C ASP A 136 5.23 -11.50 7.82
N PRO A 137 5.22 -10.28 8.38
CA PRO A 137 6.37 -9.37 8.35
C PRO A 137 7.55 -9.88 9.20
N ALA A 138 7.29 -10.73 10.20
CA ALA A 138 8.29 -11.28 11.09
C ALA A 138 8.92 -12.58 10.55
N SER A 139 8.41 -13.09 9.43
CA SER A 139 8.88 -14.34 8.84
C SER A 139 10.15 -14.15 8.01
N ASP A 140 11.06 -15.12 8.11
CA ASP A 140 12.17 -15.30 7.16
C ASP A 140 11.72 -15.86 5.81
N TRP A 141 10.41 -15.91 5.57
CA TRP A 141 9.82 -16.45 4.37
C TRP A 141 8.88 -15.46 3.74
N ILE A 142 8.91 -15.41 2.41
CA ILE A 142 7.96 -14.67 1.61
C ILE A 142 7.15 -15.63 0.74
N TRP A 143 6.05 -15.12 0.19
CA TRP A 143 5.15 -15.88 -0.65
C TRP A 143 5.20 -15.35 -2.07
N ILE A 144 5.29 -16.24 -3.05
CA ILE A 144 5.23 -15.91 -4.46
C ILE A 144 3.90 -16.37 -5.01
N ASP A 145 3.16 -15.46 -5.65
CA ASP A 145 1.98 -15.81 -6.42
C ASP A 145 2.38 -16.48 -7.74
N CYS A 146 2.44 -17.81 -7.75
CA CYS A 146 2.78 -18.61 -8.93
C CYS A 146 1.60 -18.78 -9.91
N SER A 147 0.48 -18.09 -9.68
CA SER A 147 -0.54 -17.91 -10.72
C SER A 147 -0.11 -16.90 -11.79
N CYS A 148 0.88 -16.06 -11.49
CA CYS A 148 1.43 -15.12 -12.46
C CYS A 148 2.27 -15.84 -13.52
N GLU A 149 1.90 -15.69 -14.79
CA GLU A 149 2.64 -16.26 -15.93
C GLU A 149 4.07 -15.71 -16.08
N GLY A 150 4.39 -14.57 -15.45
CA GLY A 150 5.73 -14.01 -15.43
C GLY A 150 6.70 -14.71 -14.48
N VAL A 151 6.21 -15.56 -13.57
CA VAL A 151 7.05 -16.31 -12.62
C VAL A 151 7.79 -17.43 -13.36
N GLY A 152 9.09 -17.54 -13.13
CA GLY A 152 9.97 -18.47 -13.85
C GLY A 152 10.44 -17.93 -15.21
N SER A 153 10.17 -16.66 -15.50
CA SER A 153 10.69 -15.96 -16.68
C SER A 153 11.61 -14.81 -16.27
N GLY A 154 12.50 -14.40 -17.17
CA GLY A 154 13.38 -13.25 -16.93
C GLY A 154 14.65 -13.58 -16.16
N GLU A 155 15.28 -12.54 -15.63
CA GLU A 155 16.53 -12.67 -14.87
C GLU A 155 16.25 -13.18 -13.46
N ARG A 156 17.15 -14.06 -12.99
CA ARG A 156 17.17 -14.51 -11.61
C ARG A 156 17.75 -13.42 -10.73
N VAL A 157 16.90 -12.73 -9.98
CA VAL A 157 17.27 -11.62 -9.10
C VAL A 157 17.11 -12.01 -7.64
N GLN A 158 17.90 -11.38 -6.77
CA GLN A 158 17.71 -11.50 -5.33
C GLN A 158 16.39 -10.85 -4.93
N ILE A 159 15.70 -11.44 -3.94
CA ILE A 159 14.50 -10.84 -3.36
C ILE A 159 14.82 -9.43 -2.84
N PRO A 160 14.04 -8.40 -3.22
CA PRO A 160 14.34 -7.01 -2.91
C PRO A 160 13.97 -6.66 -1.46
N ASN A 161 14.82 -7.07 -0.51
CA ASN A 161 14.57 -6.90 0.93
C ASN A 161 14.29 -5.46 1.35
N ASN A 162 15.05 -4.48 0.83
CA ASN A 162 14.81 -3.06 1.13
C ASN A 162 13.38 -2.60 0.75
N LEU A 163 12.85 -3.12 -0.36
CA LEU A 163 11.51 -2.78 -0.82
C LEU A 163 10.43 -3.48 0.03
N ILE A 164 10.70 -4.69 0.48
CA ILE A 164 9.86 -5.44 1.41
C ILE A 164 9.81 -4.74 2.76
N ASP A 165 10.95 -4.33 3.30
CA ASP A 165 11.05 -3.59 4.57
C ASP A 165 10.30 -2.25 4.49
N GLN A 166 10.46 -1.52 3.39
CA GLN A 166 9.68 -0.30 3.15
C GLN A 166 8.17 -0.60 3.11
N TYR A 167 7.75 -1.65 2.42
CA TYR A 167 6.34 -2.05 2.36
C TYR A 167 5.79 -2.40 3.75
N ILE A 168 6.52 -3.22 4.53
CA ILE A 168 6.14 -3.59 5.89
C ILE A 168 5.98 -2.35 6.77
N ALA A 169 6.96 -1.44 6.74
CA ALA A 169 6.94 -0.22 7.53
C ALA A 169 5.73 0.67 7.17
N GLU A 170 5.49 0.88 5.87
CA GLU A 170 4.40 1.74 5.41
C GLU A 170 3.01 1.15 5.66
N VAL A 171 2.84 -0.16 5.45
CA VAL A 171 1.61 -0.89 5.77
C VAL A 171 1.33 -0.83 7.27
N THR A 172 2.34 -1.09 8.10
CA THR A 172 2.21 -1.07 9.56
C THR A 172 1.83 0.32 10.04
N ALA A 173 2.55 1.36 9.62
CA ALA A 173 2.25 2.75 10.00
C ALA A 173 0.86 3.19 9.52
N HIS A 174 0.48 2.81 8.30
CA HIS A 174 -0.85 3.11 7.74
C HIS A 174 -1.97 2.52 8.60
N TYR A 175 -1.92 1.23 8.89
CA TYR A 175 -3.01 0.57 9.63
C TYR A 175 -3.02 0.92 11.12
N LEU A 176 -1.87 1.16 11.76
CA LEU A 176 -1.81 1.68 13.14
C LEU A 176 -2.48 3.06 13.21
N ALA A 177 -2.18 3.94 12.25
CA ALA A 177 -2.79 5.26 12.19
C ALA A 177 -4.31 5.19 11.96
N LEU A 178 -4.77 4.31 11.05
CA LEU A 178 -6.19 4.09 10.83
C LEU A 178 -6.90 3.55 12.08
N ALA A 179 -6.30 2.57 12.78
CA ALA A 179 -6.86 2.02 14.00
C ALA A 179 -6.99 3.10 15.08
N MET A 180 -5.95 3.93 15.26
CA MET A 180 -5.97 5.03 16.22
C MET A 180 -7.06 6.06 15.87
N MET A 181 -7.19 6.45 14.60
CA MET A 181 -8.24 7.39 14.18
C MET A 181 -9.64 6.79 14.31
N TYR A 182 -9.80 5.48 14.10
CA TYR A 182 -11.06 4.80 14.36
C TYR A 182 -11.45 4.84 15.83
N ILE A 183 -10.51 4.62 16.75
CA ILE A 183 -10.72 4.72 18.21
C ILE A 183 -11.17 6.13 18.59
N LEU A 184 -10.63 7.16 17.93
CA LEU A 184 -11.03 8.56 18.13
C LEU A 184 -12.40 8.92 17.50
N GLY A 185 -13.08 7.97 16.86
CA GLY A 185 -14.43 8.17 16.33
C GLY A 185 -14.50 8.51 14.83
N TYR A 186 -13.36 8.66 14.14
CA TYR A 186 -13.35 8.94 12.70
C TYR A 186 -13.75 7.69 11.88
N ARG A 187 -14.40 7.89 10.73
CA ARG A 187 -14.86 6.80 9.85
C ARG A 187 -14.60 7.10 8.38
N GLY A 188 -14.64 6.05 7.54
CA GLY A 188 -14.56 6.17 6.08
C GLY A 188 -13.38 7.01 5.60
N LYS A 189 -13.63 7.87 4.60
CA LYS A 189 -12.61 8.77 4.03
C LYS A 189 -11.99 9.71 5.07
N GLU A 190 -12.77 10.21 6.02
CA GLU A 190 -12.26 11.13 7.04
C GLU A 190 -11.20 10.46 7.93
N CYS A 191 -11.43 9.20 8.31
CA CYS A 191 -10.45 8.39 9.04
C CYS A 191 -9.13 8.26 8.27
N VAL A 192 -9.21 8.00 6.95
CA VAL A 192 -8.03 7.93 6.07
C VAL A 192 -7.26 9.25 6.04
N LEU A 193 -7.96 10.38 5.89
CA LEU A 193 -7.33 11.71 5.87
C LEU A 193 -6.67 12.05 7.20
N LYS A 194 -7.33 11.74 8.32
CA LYS A 194 -6.76 11.98 9.66
C LYS A 194 -5.59 11.07 9.97
N ALA A 195 -5.61 9.83 9.51
CA ALA A 195 -4.48 8.93 9.62
C ALA A 195 -3.29 9.42 8.79
N ALA A 196 -3.54 9.90 7.58
CA ALA A 196 -2.53 10.51 6.71
C ALA A 196 -1.92 11.80 7.32
N GLU A 197 -2.75 12.60 7.99
CA GLU A 197 -2.33 13.80 8.73
C GLU A 197 -1.42 13.43 9.92
N LEU A 198 -1.83 12.44 10.73
CA LEU A 198 -1.08 11.95 11.88
C LEU A 198 0.34 11.54 11.51
N ILE A 199 0.49 10.73 10.46
CA ILE A 199 1.80 10.21 10.05
C ILE A 199 2.60 11.20 9.18
N GLY A 200 2.06 12.41 8.96
CA GLY A 200 2.75 13.49 8.26
C GLY A 200 2.85 13.37 6.75
N VAL A 201 2.10 12.44 6.12
CA VAL A 201 2.08 12.30 4.64
C VAL A 201 1.08 13.26 3.97
N TYR A 202 0.16 13.82 4.75
CA TYR A 202 -0.86 14.78 4.30
C TYR A 202 -0.91 15.97 5.26
N ARG A 203 -1.08 17.19 4.74
CA ARG A 203 -1.30 18.40 5.54
C ARG A 203 -2.47 19.19 4.96
N PRO A 204 -3.61 19.29 5.68
CA PRO A 204 -4.74 20.12 5.24
C PRO A 204 -4.30 21.56 4.97
N GLY A 205 -4.82 22.17 3.91
CA GLY A 205 -4.52 23.57 3.54
C GLY A 205 -3.17 23.79 2.84
N LEU A 206 -2.20 22.89 2.99
CA LEU A 206 -1.00 22.87 2.16
C LEU A 206 -1.28 22.18 0.82
N ASP A 207 -2.16 21.18 0.82
CA ASP A 207 -2.58 20.42 -0.36
C ASP A 207 -3.33 21.27 -1.40
N SER A 208 -3.95 22.40 -1.01
CA SER A 208 -4.65 23.34 -1.90
C SER A 208 -3.72 24.38 -2.56
N LEU A 209 -2.47 24.49 -2.11
CA LEU A 209 -1.49 25.40 -2.70
C LEU A 209 -0.91 24.73 -3.95
N LYS A 210 -1.46 25.07 -5.13
CA LYS A 210 -0.96 24.63 -6.43
C LYS A 210 0.55 24.95 -6.59
N SER A 211 1.35 23.92 -6.38
CA SER A 211 2.62 23.56 -7.04
C SER A 211 3.83 24.51 -7.10
N THR A 212 3.80 25.74 -6.56
CA THR A 212 5.00 26.62 -6.64
C THR A 212 5.80 26.72 -5.34
N VAL A 213 5.15 26.93 -4.19
CA VAL A 213 5.84 27.18 -2.90
C VAL A 213 6.20 25.89 -2.15
N LEU A 214 5.44 24.82 -2.39
CA LEU A 214 5.62 23.50 -1.78
C LEU A 214 6.90 22.76 -2.22
N LYS A 215 7.50 23.16 -3.36
CA LYS A 215 8.71 22.54 -3.92
C LYS A 215 9.95 22.70 -3.04
N SER A 216 10.00 23.72 -2.18
CA SER A 216 11.19 24.06 -1.37
C SER A 216 11.03 23.88 0.13
N LEU A 217 9.82 23.62 0.64
CA LEU A 217 9.54 23.69 2.09
C LEU A 217 9.16 22.37 2.75
N VAL A 218 8.73 21.35 2.00
CA VAL A 218 8.28 20.08 2.62
C VAL A 218 9.33 18.96 2.57
N PHE A 219 10.38 19.08 1.75
CA PHE A 219 11.34 17.97 1.55
C PHE A 219 12.83 18.37 1.56
N SER A 220 13.19 19.50 2.18
CA SER A 220 14.59 19.94 2.33
C SER A 220 15.37 19.18 3.42
N SER A 221 14.96 17.96 3.77
CA SER A 221 15.64 17.14 4.79
C SER A 221 15.76 15.69 4.33
N GLN A 222 16.48 15.48 3.23
CA GLN A 222 17.24 14.25 2.99
C GLN A 222 18.59 14.66 2.39
N HIS A 223 19.52 14.97 3.27
CA HIS A 223 20.96 14.78 3.07
C HIS A 223 21.40 13.63 3.96
#